data_AF-A0A1Z9PT61-F1
#
_entry.id   AF-A0A1Z9PT61-F1
#
_cell.length_a   1.000
_cell.length_b   1.000
_cell.length_c   1.000
_cell.angle_alpha   90.00
_cell.angle_beta   90.00
_cell.angle_gamma   90.00
#
_symmetry.space_group_name_H-M   'P 1'
#
loop_
_entity.id
_entity.type
_entity.pdbx_description
1 polymer ?
#
loop_
_entity_poly.entity_id
_entity_poly.type
_entity_poly.pdbx_seq_one_letter_code
_entity_poly.pdbx_strand_id
1 'polypeptide(L)'
;MPNKVLASRFNTLKARVDKLLGPATETNPSSADYRFGYGESIGDNVAQSSSNDLIDALAYKKLYMNIQKVRYHQVGTAAFTAEAYKVGDYLSNLANTDKVEEAYTIGLETLATNMENDKLLLHSTQAEITTCDAAESTYGSWNGSINHIFTVTFTSAQARREYFNSGGQIRFQPSMSYSGSQAKTLDWKNMLASIGSVDFGCVGTFSSNGFGQEYGGIGHEYMSSSYQTAYYAQGGGVYNPNQYRIYAMELSDSVLQFKCEFNDPSYGQPDESVLADVRNNTFFVRANGTAQIDGTQTVTVSVPQPTSSTVSGL
;
A
#
# COMPACT_ATOMS: atom_id res chain seq x y z
N MET A 1 -11.92 5.89 36.79
CA MET A 1 -11.86 7.15 37.58
C MET A 1 -11.01 8.17 36.82
N PRO A 2 -11.29 9.48 36.93
CA PRO A 2 -10.44 10.53 36.37
C PRO A 2 -9.03 10.48 36.98
N ASN A 3 -8.01 10.54 36.15
CA ASN A 3 -6.60 10.46 36.54
C ASN A 3 -5.77 11.55 35.84
N LYS A 4 -4.63 11.89 36.43
CA LYS A 4 -3.66 12.80 35.81
C LYS A 4 -2.96 12.07 34.66
N VAL A 5 -2.89 12.70 33.49
CA VAL A 5 -2.06 12.21 32.38
C VAL A 5 -0.65 12.72 32.61
N LEU A 6 0.30 11.81 32.82
CA LEU A 6 1.71 12.17 32.99
C LEU A 6 2.30 12.66 31.66
N ALA A 7 3.18 13.67 31.71
CA ALA A 7 3.89 14.17 30.54
C ALA A 7 4.65 13.06 29.78
N SER A 8 5.25 12.12 30.52
CA SER A 8 5.91 10.94 29.94
C SER A 8 4.94 10.07 29.14
N ARG A 9 3.72 9.84 29.65
CA ARG A 9 2.69 9.04 28.97
C ARG A 9 2.23 9.70 27.68
N PHE A 10 1.95 11.01 27.74
CA PHE A 10 1.61 11.78 26.55
C PHE A 10 2.71 11.74 25.49
N ASN A 11 3.96 11.99 25.88
CA ASN A 11 5.09 11.97 24.95
C ASN A 11 5.32 10.59 24.33
N THR A 12 5.13 9.51 25.09
CA THR A 12 5.22 8.14 24.57
C THR A 12 4.14 7.89 23.52
N LEU A 13 2.88 8.22 23.81
CA LEU A 13 1.79 8.06 22.84
C LEU A 13 2.04 8.91 21.59
N LYS A 14 2.43 10.17 21.76
CA LYS A 14 2.81 11.07 20.66
C LYS A 14 3.90 10.46 19.79
N ALA A 15 4.99 9.98 20.38
CA ALA A 15 6.11 9.40 19.63
C ALA A 15 5.66 8.20 18.76
N ARG A 16 4.74 7.36 19.28
CA ARG A 16 4.18 6.23 18.53
C ARG A 16 3.36 6.68 17.31
N VAL A 17 2.49 7.68 17.50
CA VAL A 17 1.65 8.22 16.42
C VAL A 17 2.50 8.94 15.37
N ASP A 18 3.44 9.76 15.82
CA ASP A 18 4.35 10.52 14.94
C ASP A 18 5.24 9.60 14.11
N LYS A 19 5.69 8.47 14.69
CA LYS A 19 6.47 7.46 13.97
C LYS A 19 5.70 6.86 12.80
N LEU A 20 4.39 6.64 12.95
CA LEU A 20 3.54 6.14 11.86
C LEU A 20 3.25 7.21 10.83
N LEU A 21 2.75 8.36 11.28
CA LEU A 21 2.21 9.39 10.39
C LEU A 21 3.31 10.21 9.70
N GLY A 22 4.42 10.44 10.40
CA GLY A 22 5.52 11.29 9.96
C GLY A 22 6.36 10.75 8.80
N PRO A 23 7.55 11.33 8.57
CA PRO A 23 8.42 10.96 7.46
C PRO A 23 9.01 9.55 7.61
N ALA A 24 9.19 8.83 6.49
CA ALA A 24 9.87 7.52 6.45
C ALA A 24 11.40 7.68 6.43
N THR A 25 12.00 7.97 7.59
CA THR A 25 13.44 8.29 7.72
C THR A 25 14.36 7.06 7.79
N GLU A 26 13.85 5.90 8.20
CA GLU A 26 14.63 4.66 8.26
C GLU A 26 14.94 4.16 6.84
N THR A 27 16.22 3.92 6.55
CA THR A 27 16.69 3.50 5.23
C THR A 27 17.20 2.06 5.22
N ASN A 28 17.35 1.42 6.38
CA ASN A 28 17.78 0.04 6.49
C ASN A 28 16.58 -0.92 6.42
N PRO A 29 16.40 -1.72 5.35
CA PRO A 29 15.27 -2.64 5.20
C PRO A 29 15.21 -3.73 6.28
N SER A 30 16.31 -3.99 6.99
CA SER A 30 16.35 -4.96 8.09
C SER A 30 15.86 -4.38 9.43
N SER A 31 15.63 -3.07 9.50
CA SER A 31 15.14 -2.40 10.70
C SER A 31 13.65 -2.68 10.90
N ALA A 32 13.24 -2.92 12.15
CA ALA A 32 11.82 -3.02 12.49
C ALA A 32 11.05 -1.72 12.17
N ASP A 33 11.78 -0.62 12.05
CA ASP A 33 11.25 0.72 11.82
C ASP A 33 11.14 1.08 10.33
N TYR A 34 11.64 0.24 9.42
CA TYR A 34 11.62 0.51 7.98
C TYR A 34 10.19 0.68 7.43
N ARG A 35 9.22 0.01 8.06
CA ARG A 35 7.79 -0.02 7.71
C ARG A 35 6.97 1.16 8.26
N PHE A 36 7.64 2.16 8.83
CA PHE A 36 7.00 3.31 9.45
C PHE A 36 7.20 4.57 8.61
N GLY A 37 6.28 5.52 8.82
CA GLY A 37 6.29 6.81 8.16
C GLY A 37 5.43 6.84 6.90
N TYR A 38 4.37 7.64 6.94
CA TYR A 38 3.47 7.89 5.82
C TYR A 38 3.79 9.19 5.06
N GLY A 39 4.75 9.98 5.54
CA GLY A 39 5.17 11.22 4.90
C GLY A 39 4.29 12.43 5.23
N GLU A 40 3.43 12.34 6.23
CA GLU A 40 2.47 13.39 6.55
C GLU A 40 3.03 14.45 7.51
N SER A 41 2.49 15.65 7.41
CA SER A 41 2.69 16.67 8.45
C SER A 41 1.97 16.27 9.73
N ILE A 42 2.73 16.25 10.83
CA ILE A 42 2.26 15.94 12.18
C ILE A 42 1.62 17.18 12.87
N GLY A 43 1.90 18.38 12.33
CA GLY A 43 1.54 19.67 12.95
C GLY A 43 2.36 19.99 14.21
N ASP A 44 2.08 21.16 14.81
CA ASP A 44 2.80 21.66 15.99
C ASP A 44 2.32 20.98 17.28
N ASN A 45 2.72 19.72 17.47
CA ASN A 45 2.56 19.02 18.74
C ASN A 45 3.81 19.25 19.60
N VAL A 46 3.67 20.03 20.68
CA VAL A 46 4.79 20.34 21.59
C VAL A 46 4.97 19.20 22.59
N ALA A 47 6.20 18.68 22.68
CA ALA A 47 6.58 17.71 23.71
C ALA A 47 6.44 18.33 25.10
N GLN A 48 5.90 17.58 26.06
CA GLN A 48 5.64 18.07 27.41
C GLN A 48 6.80 17.69 28.34
N SER A 49 7.38 18.64 29.08
CA SER A 49 8.43 18.32 30.06
C SER A 49 7.85 17.54 31.25
N SER A 50 8.64 16.68 31.89
CA SER A 50 8.27 16.09 33.19
C SER A 50 8.11 17.15 34.30
N SER A 51 8.66 18.34 34.09
CA SER A 51 8.51 19.52 34.95
C SER A 51 7.37 20.46 34.54
N ASN A 52 6.66 20.19 33.44
CA ASN A 52 5.48 20.99 33.09
C ASN A 52 4.35 20.58 34.04
N ASP A 53 3.75 21.56 34.70
CA ASP A 53 2.66 21.28 35.64
C ASP A 53 1.38 20.80 34.92
N LEU A 54 1.21 21.09 33.61
CA LEU A 54 0.01 20.79 32.82
C LEU A 54 0.32 20.42 31.36
N ILE A 55 -0.49 19.54 30.79
CA ILE A 55 -0.52 19.25 29.35
C ILE A 55 -1.55 20.18 28.70
N ASP A 56 -1.14 20.90 27.65
CA ASP A 56 -2.04 21.77 26.89
C ASP A 56 -3.18 20.94 26.22
N ALA A 57 -4.42 21.36 26.47
CA ALA A 57 -5.61 20.76 25.88
C ALA A 57 -5.57 20.77 24.35
N LEU A 58 -4.98 21.81 23.74
CA LEU A 58 -4.82 21.87 22.29
C LEU A 58 -3.82 20.82 21.78
N ALA A 59 -2.69 20.64 22.47
CA ALA A 59 -1.72 19.60 22.12
C ALA A 59 -2.33 18.20 22.24
N TYR A 60 -3.14 17.96 23.28
CA TYR A 60 -3.86 16.70 23.46
C TYR A 60 -4.90 16.46 22.36
N LYS A 61 -5.67 17.50 22.00
CA LYS A 61 -6.63 17.46 20.88
C LYS A 61 -5.94 17.13 19.55
N LYS A 62 -4.84 17.80 19.22
CA LYS A 62 -4.08 17.56 17.99
C LYS A 62 -3.49 16.14 17.92
N LEU A 63 -2.99 15.60 19.03
CA LEU A 63 -2.57 14.20 19.10
C LEU A 63 -3.72 13.25 18.74
N TYR A 64 -4.91 13.48 19.29
CA TYR A 64 -6.06 12.65 18.95
C TYR A 64 -6.52 12.81 17.50
N MET A 65 -6.41 14.02 16.91
CA MET A 65 -6.65 14.21 15.47
C MET A 65 -5.67 13.38 14.63
N ASN A 66 -4.39 13.29 15.01
CA ASN A 66 -3.42 12.44 14.31
C ASN A 66 -3.75 10.94 14.45
N ILE A 67 -4.23 10.49 15.61
CA ILE A 67 -4.75 9.12 15.79
C ILE A 67 -5.92 8.87 14.83
N GLN A 68 -6.86 9.82 14.72
CA GLN A 68 -7.99 9.71 13.80
C GLN A 68 -7.53 9.63 12.34
N LYS A 69 -6.56 10.47 11.91
CA LYS A 69 -5.99 10.42 10.56
C LYS A 69 -5.49 9.01 10.22
N VAL A 70 -4.67 8.42 11.09
CA VAL A 70 -4.10 7.08 10.88
C VAL A 70 -5.18 6.01 10.88
N ARG A 71 -6.12 6.01 11.84
CA ARG A 71 -7.19 4.99 11.87
C ARG A 71 -8.10 5.07 10.66
N TYR A 72 -8.54 6.27 10.28
CA TYR A 72 -9.37 6.42 9.09
C TYR A 72 -8.65 5.94 7.84
N HIS A 73 -7.36 6.23 7.67
CA HIS A 73 -6.54 5.69 6.58
C HIS A 73 -6.53 4.16 6.55
N GLN A 74 -6.29 3.51 7.70
CA GLN A 74 -6.11 2.06 7.81
C GLN A 74 -7.41 1.26 7.66
N VAL A 75 -8.52 1.73 8.24
CA VAL A 75 -9.78 0.97 8.31
C VAL A 75 -10.99 1.66 7.68
N GLY A 76 -10.82 2.88 7.19
CA GLY A 76 -11.90 3.65 6.59
C GLY A 76 -12.80 4.35 7.62
N THR A 77 -13.57 5.32 7.14
CA THR A 77 -14.46 6.17 7.95
C THR A 77 -15.69 5.44 8.50
N ALA A 78 -16.08 4.31 7.92
CA ALA A 78 -17.22 3.52 8.38
C ALA A 78 -16.85 2.55 9.51
N ALA A 79 -15.62 2.03 9.55
CA ALA A 79 -15.20 1.02 10.51
C ALA A 79 -14.61 1.61 11.81
N PHE A 80 -14.26 2.90 11.80
CA PHE A 80 -13.77 3.61 12.97
C PHE A 80 -14.73 4.75 13.33
N THR A 81 -15.24 4.73 14.56
CA THR A 81 -16.04 5.83 15.12
C THR A 81 -15.16 6.61 16.09
N ALA A 82 -14.89 7.88 15.78
CA ALA A 82 -14.19 8.75 16.71
C ALA A 82 -15.05 9.04 17.94
N GLU A 83 -14.41 9.00 19.11
CA GLU A 83 -15.02 9.48 20.34
C GLU A 83 -14.93 11.01 20.42
N ALA A 84 -15.81 11.62 21.21
CA ALA A 84 -15.70 13.05 21.48
C ALA A 84 -14.40 13.37 22.22
N TYR A 85 -13.76 14.50 21.89
CA TYR A 85 -12.55 14.97 22.58
C TYR A 85 -12.80 15.08 24.08
N LYS A 86 -12.10 14.27 24.88
CA LYS A 86 -12.11 14.36 26.34
C LYS A 86 -10.92 15.19 26.80
N VAL A 87 -11.17 16.48 26.99
CA VAL A 87 -10.26 17.40 27.68
C VAL A 87 -10.85 17.70 29.07
N GLY A 88 -10.00 18.08 30.04
CA GLY A 88 -10.47 18.41 31.38
C GLY A 88 -11.53 19.52 31.36
N ASP A 89 -12.65 19.31 32.05
CA ASP A 89 -13.74 20.29 32.12
C ASP A 89 -13.54 21.23 33.32
N TYR A 90 -12.89 22.36 33.05
CA TYR A 90 -12.61 23.37 34.08
C TYR A 90 -13.87 24.13 34.52
N LEU A 91 -14.90 24.22 33.68
CA LEU A 91 -16.06 25.08 33.90
C LEU A 91 -17.17 24.38 34.71
N SER A 92 -17.34 23.07 34.54
CA SER A 92 -18.41 22.31 35.21
C SER A 92 -17.91 21.35 36.30
N ASN A 93 -16.61 20.98 36.30
CA ASN A 93 -16.05 19.99 37.22
C ASN A 93 -14.93 20.56 38.11
N LEU A 94 -15.29 21.37 39.11
CA LEU A 94 -14.35 22.08 40.00
C LEU A 94 -13.42 21.18 40.85
N ALA A 95 -13.66 19.87 40.92
CA ALA A 95 -12.88 18.94 41.76
C ALA A 95 -11.81 18.14 40.98
N ASN A 96 -12.01 17.93 39.68
CA ASN A 96 -11.11 17.15 38.82
C ASN A 96 -10.92 17.83 37.45
N THR A 97 -10.91 19.17 37.45
CA THR A 97 -10.84 20.02 36.24
C THR A 97 -9.68 19.68 35.30
N ASP A 98 -8.59 19.12 35.83
CA ASP A 98 -7.32 18.83 35.15
C ASP A 98 -7.12 17.33 34.83
N LYS A 99 -8.14 16.48 35.07
CA LYS A 99 -8.04 15.04 34.90
C LYS A 99 -8.89 14.53 33.75
N VAL A 100 -8.41 13.49 33.09
CA VAL A 100 -9.13 12.76 32.05
C VAL A 100 -9.45 11.36 32.56
N GLU A 101 -10.53 10.75 32.08
CA GLU A 101 -10.84 9.37 32.43
C GLU A 101 -9.70 8.43 32.03
N GLU A 102 -9.26 7.60 32.97
CA GLU A 102 -8.19 6.62 32.72
C GLU A 102 -8.53 5.70 31.54
N ALA A 103 -9.80 5.29 31.42
CA ALA A 103 -10.29 4.43 30.35
C ALA A 103 -10.12 5.06 28.96
N TYR A 104 -10.34 6.38 28.84
CA TYR A 104 -10.13 7.11 27.58
C TYR A 104 -8.66 7.10 27.18
N THR A 105 -7.75 7.36 28.13
CA THR A 105 -6.30 7.35 27.84
C THR A 105 -5.82 5.95 27.44
N ILE A 106 -6.28 4.90 28.12
CA ILE A 106 -6.02 3.50 27.75
C ILE A 106 -6.59 3.18 26.35
N GLY A 107 -7.76 3.71 26.02
CA GLY A 107 -8.37 3.58 24.70
C GLY A 107 -7.47 4.15 23.60
N LEU A 108 -6.91 5.35 23.80
CA LEU A 108 -5.96 5.93 22.85
C LEU A 108 -4.67 5.11 22.70
N GLU A 109 -4.17 4.53 23.79
CA GLU A 109 -2.98 3.67 23.76
C GLU A 109 -3.23 2.35 23.04
N THR A 110 -4.45 1.81 23.19
CA THR A 110 -4.92 0.64 22.45
C THR A 110 -5.07 0.94 20.97
N LEU A 111 -5.62 2.12 20.62
CA LEU A 111 -5.64 2.57 19.23
C LEU A 111 -4.22 2.66 18.65
N ALA A 112 -3.24 3.20 19.39
CA ALA A 112 -1.84 3.22 18.94
C ALA A 112 -1.28 1.82 18.69
N THR A 113 -1.58 0.84 19.53
CA THR A 113 -1.18 -0.55 19.30
C THR A 113 -1.83 -1.13 18.04
N ASN A 114 -3.12 -0.89 17.84
CA ASN A 114 -3.82 -1.33 16.62
C ASN A 114 -3.22 -0.67 15.38
N MET A 115 -2.87 0.61 15.45
CA MET A 115 -2.25 1.33 14.34
C MET A 115 -0.87 0.78 13.95
N GLU A 116 -0.06 0.38 14.93
CA GLU A 116 1.25 -0.23 14.68
C GLU A 116 1.14 -1.63 14.06
N ASN A 117 0.10 -2.37 14.43
CA ASN A 117 -0.23 -3.67 13.82
C ASN A 117 -0.71 -3.49 12.37
N ASP A 118 -1.59 -2.52 12.15
CA ASP A 118 -2.23 -2.23 10.85
C ASP A 118 -1.38 -1.31 9.95
N LYS A 119 -0.11 -1.08 10.27
CA LYS A 119 0.71 0.01 9.66
C LYS A 119 0.85 -0.05 8.14
N LEU A 120 0.67 -1.20 7.51
CA LEU A 120 0.75 -1.37 6.04
C LEU A 120 -0.62 -1.42 5.36
N LEU A 121 -1.71 -1.25 6.12
CA LEU A 121 -3.06 -1.30 5.58
C LEU A 121 -3.47 0.05 5.00
N LEU A 122 -4.07 -0.01 3.81
CA LEU A 122 -4.75 1.09 3.16
C LEU A 122 -6.20 0.67 2.88
N HIS A 123 -7.16 1.34 3.51
CA HIS A 123 -8.56 1.07 3.24
C HIS A 123 -8.95 1.60 1.85
N SER A 124 -9.80 0.86 1.12
CA SER A 124 -10.19 1.21 -0.26
C SER A 124 -10.87 2.58 -0.38
N THR A 125 -11.60 3.03 0.65
CA THR A 125 -12.22 4.38 0.69
C THR A 125 -11.22 5.50 0.97
N GLN A 126 -9.96 5.16 1.22
CA GLN A 126 -8.85 6.09 1.44
C GLN A 126 -7.77 5.94 0.35
N ALA A 127 -8.00 5.02 -0.59
CA ALA A 127 -7.13 4.77 -1.71
C ALA A 127 -7.62 5.55 -2.93
N GLU A 128 -6.67 6.02 -3.72
CA GLU A 128 -6.91 6.40 -5.10
C GLU A 128 -6.25 5.38 -6.04
N ILE A 129 -6.97 5.01 -7.09
CA ILE A 129 -6.49 4.11 -8.13
C ILE A 129 -6.39 4.89 -9.44
N THR A 130 -5.20 4.92 -10.03
CA THR A 130 -4.95 5.57 -11.32
C THR A 130 -4.18 4.62 -12.24
N THR A 131 -4.32 4.81 -13.55
CA THR A 131 -3.54 4.04 -14.53
C THR A 131 -2.06 4.35 -14.35
N CYS A 132 -1.25 3.30 -14.23
CA CYS A 132 0.21 3.37 -14.25
C CYS A 132 0.68 3.25 -15.70
N ASP A 133 0.51 2.09 -16.33
CA ASP A 133 0.87 1.86 -17.73
C ASP A 133 -0.12 0.89 -18.38
N ALA A 134 -0.16 0.83 -19.70
CA ALA A 134 -0.99 -0.12 -20.44
C ALA A 134 -0.30 -0.51 -21.74
N ALA A 135 -0.29 -1.82 -22.03
CA ALA A 135 0.22 -2.34 -23.29
C ALA A 135 -0.74 -3.37 -23.86
N GLU A 136 -0.79 -3.44 -25.20
CA GLU A 136 -1.57 -4.40 -25.98
C GLU A 136 -0.71 -4.91 -27.12
N SER A 137 -0.66 -6.23 -27.31
CA SER A 137 -0.04 -6.82 -28.50
C SER A 137 -0.94 -6.55 -29.71
N THR A 138 -0.41 -6.22 -30.88
CA THR A 138 -1.23 -5.95 -32.08
C THR A 138 -0.97 -6.93 -33.22
N TYR A 139 -0.68 -8.19 -32.89
CA TYR A 139 -0.26 -9.21 -33.86
C TYR A 139 -1.42 -10.09 -34.32
N GLY A 140 -2.53 -10.17 -33.57
CA GLY A 140 -3.68 -11.05 -33.84
C GLY A 140 -3.38 -12.55 -33.74
N SER A 141 -2.11 -12.93 -33.86
CA SER A 141 -1.57 -14.25 -33.56
C SER A 141 -0.12 -14.17 -33.10
N TRP A 142 0.29 -15.01 -32.16
CA TRP A 142 1.66 -15.06 -31.67
C TRP A 142 2.08 -16.46 -31.21
N ASN A 143 3.39 -16.66 -31.14
CA ASN A 143 4.09 -17.83 -30.60
C ASN A 143 5.42 -17.33 -30.02
N GLY A 144 5.92 -17.93 -28.94
CA GLY A 144 7.11 -17.47 -28.23
C GLY A 144 6.78 -16.48 -27.11
N SER A 145 7.66 -15.50 -26.88
CA SER A 145 7.54 -14.59 -25.74
C SER A 145 7.20 -13.16 -26.14
N ILE A 146 6.28 -12.56 -25.40
CA ILE A 146 5.86 -11.16 -25.48
C ILE A 146 6.13 -10.50 -24.13
N ASN A 147 6.63 -9.25 -24.10
CA ASN A 147 7.06 -8.59 -22.87
C ASN A 147 6.57 -7.14 -22.78
N HIS A 148 5.83 -6.79 -21.73
CA HIS A 148 5.59 -5.40 -21.35
C HIS A 148 6.59 -4.99 -20.27
N ILE A 149 7.48 -4.05 -20.59
CA ILE A 149 8.49 -3.51 -19.67
C ILE A 149 8.21 -2.04 -19.43
N PHE A 150 8.12 -1.63 -18.17
CA PHE A 150 7.91 -0.24 -17.79
C PHE A 150 8.63 0.09 -16.50
N THR A 151 8.88 1.38 -16.30
CA THR A 151 9.48 1.92 -15.08
C THR A 151 8.45 2.68 -14.26
N VAL A 152 8.65 2.69 -12.95
CA VAL A 152 7.94 3.53 -11.99
C VAL A 152 8.96 4.40 -11.28
N THR A 153 8.80 5.72 -11.37
CA THR A 153 9.71 6.73 -10.82
C THR A 153 9.01 7.49 -9.70
N PHE A 154 9.64 7.45 -8.52
CA PHE A 154 9.25 8.23 -7.35
C PHE A 154 10.08 9.52 -7.30
N THR A 155 9.54 10.58 -6.69
CA THR A 155 10.23 11.86 -6.55
C THR A 155 11.51 11.76 -5.70
N SER A 156 11.57 10.80 -4.78
CA SER A 156 12.76 10.48 -3.98
C SER A 156 12.69 9.06 -3.44
N ALA A 157 13.81 8.56 -2.92
CA ALA A 157 13.86 7.30 -2.18
C ALA A 157 12.92 7.29 -0.96
N GLN A 158 12.77 8.44 -0.30
CA GLN A 158 11.87 8.59 0.84
C GLN A 158 10.41 8.53 0.41
N ALA A 159 10.03 9.21 -0.68
CA ALA A 159 8.68 9.16 -1.22
C ALA A 159 8.28 7.73 -1.63
N ARG A 160 9.24 6.94 -2.14
CA ARG A 160 9.02 5.51 -2.40
C ARG A 160 8.68 4.74 -1.12
N ARG A 161 9.45 4.92 -0.04
CA ARG A 161 9.16 4.26 1.25
C ARG A 161 7.79 4.68 1.77
N GLU A 162 7.48 5.97 1.75
CA GLU A 162 6.19 6.51 2.22
C GLU A 162 5.01 5.93 1.41
N TYR A 163 5.17 5.78 0.09
CA TYR A 163 4.18 5.14 -0.77
C TYR A 163 3.87 3.72 -0.32
N PHE A 164 4.88 2.89 -0.10
CA PHE A 164 4.67 1.49 0.27
C PHE A 164 4.31 1.31 1.76
N ASN A 165 4.87 2.13 2.65
CA ASN A 165 4.57 2.11 4.08
C ASN A 165 3.11 2.50 4.35
N SER A 166 2.55 3.43 3.57
CA SER A 166 1.12 3.78 3.61
C SER A 166 0.21 2.80 2.87
N GLY A 167 0.69 1.59 2.57
CA GLY A 167 -0.09 0.53 1.93
C GLY A 167 -0.28 0.67 0.42
N GLY A 168 0.50 1.53 -0.24
CA GLY A 168 0.47 1.68 -1.69
C GLY A 168 0.92 0.41 -2.43
N GLN A 169 0.40 0.22 -3.64
CA GLN A 169 0.64 -0.96 -4.47
C GLN A 169 0.83 -0.59 -5.95
N ILE A 170 1.55 -1.43 -6.68
CA ILE A 170 1.55 -1.47 -8.15
C ILE A 170 0.77 -2.71 -8.57
N ARG A 171 -0.37 -2.52 -9.24
CA ARG A 171 -1.25 -3.63 -9.64
C ARG A 171 -1.08 -3.97 -11.11
N PHE A 172 -1.13 -5.26 -11.44
CA PHE A 172 -1.02 -5.80 -12.80
C PHE A 172 -2.28 -6.60 -13.14
N GLN A 173 -2.89 -6.30 -14.28
CA GLN A 173 -4.10 -6.95 -14.75
C GLN A 173 -3.89 -7.41 -16.19
N PRO A 174 -3.34 -8.63 -16.38
CA PRO A 174 -3.24 -9.21 -17.71
C PRO A 174 -4.63 -9.67 -18.16
N SER A 175 -4.91 -9.52 -19.46
CA SER A 175 -6.20 -9.95 -20.02
C SER A 175 -6.06 -10.31 -21.49
N MET A 176 -7.04 -11.05 -21.98
CA MET A 176 -7.15 -11.44 -23.38
C MET A 176 -8.61 -11.63 -23.74
N SER A 177 -8.98 -11.25 -24.97
CA SER A 177 -10.33 -11.42 -25.49
C SER A 177 -10.31 -12.40 -26.65
N TYR A 178 -11.08 -13.48 -26.54
CA TYR A 178 -11.15 -14.50 -27.58
C TYR A 178 -12.51 -15.21 -27.60
N SER A 179 -13.06 -15.42 -28.78
CA SER A 179 -14.37 -16.05 -29.01
C SER A 179 -14.31 -17.29 -29.90
N GLY A 180 -13.10 -17.72 -30.31
CA GLY A 180 -12.90 -18.95 -31.08
C GLY A 180 -12.89 -20.20 -30.19
N SER A 181 -12.49 -21.34 -30.78
CA SER A 181 -12.51 -22.66 -30.13
C SER A 181 -11.15 -23.33 -30.03
N GLN A 182 -10.08 -22.64 -30.42
CA GLN A 182 -8.72 -23.18 -30.44
C GLN A 182 -8.23 -23.37 -29.00
N ALA A 183 -7.90 -24.61 -28.66
CA ALA A 183 -7.70 -25.05 -27.28
C ALA A 183 -6.59 -24.28 -26.56
N LYS A 184 -5.41 -24.06 -27.19
CA LYS A 184 -4.33 -23.24 -26.63
C LYS A 184 -4.77 -21.81 -26.33
N THR A 185 -5.49 -21.19 -27.27
CA THR A 185 -5.94 -19.79 -27.12
C THR A 185 -7.01 -19.69 -26.03
N LEU A 186 -7.89 -20.69 -25.91
CA LEU A 186 -8.84 -20.77 -24.80
C LEU A 186 -8.14 -20.98 -23.45
N ASP A 187 -7.08 -21.79 -23.38
CA ASP A 187 -6.29 -21.97 -22.17
C ASP A 187 -5.64 -20.65 -21.71
N TRP A 188 -5.00 -19.92 -22.62
CA TRP A 188 -4.48 -18.58 -22.34
C TRP A 188 -5.57 -17.63 -21.83
N LYS A 189 -6.72 -17.56 -22.50
CA LYS A 189 -7.85 -16.72 -22.06
C LYS A 189 -8.26 -17.07 -20.63
N ASN A 190 -8.43 -18.36 -20.34
CA ASN A 190 -8.89 -18.84 -19.05
C ASN A 190 -7.85 -18.56 -17.96
N MET A 191 -6.56 -18.83 -18.24
CA MET A 191 -5.46 -18.54 -17.32
C MET A 191 -5.45 -17.05 -16.97
N LEU A 192 -5.44 -16.15 -17.96
CA LEU A 192 -5.38 -14.71 -17.71
C LEU A 192 -6.62 -14.20 -16.95
N ALA A 193 -7.81 -14.73 -17.27
CA ALA A 193 -9.03 -14.41 -16.54
C ALA A 193 -8.98 -14.89 -15.08
N SER A 194 -8.35 -16.03 -14.79
CA SER A 194 -8.19 -16.56 -13.44
C SER A 194 -7.23 -15.76 -12.58
N ILE A 195 -6.19 -15.14 -13.17
CA ILE A 195 -5.21 -14.31 -12.45
C ILE A 195 -5.89 -13.15 -11.73
N GLY A 196 -6.80 -12.44 -12.40
CA GLY A 196 -7.41 -11.22 -11.87
C GLY A 196 -6.39 -10.08 -11.78
N SER A 197 -6.13 -9.61 -10.56
CA SER A 197 -5.09 -8.64 -10.26
C SER A 197 -3.93 -9.31 -9.53
N VAL A 198 -2.71 -8.88 -9.86
CA VAL A 198 -1.52 -9.16 -9.05
C VAL A 198 -1.04 -7.85 -8.46
N ASP A 199 -0.85 -7.81 -7.15
CA ASP A 199 -0.63 -6.60 -6.38
C ASP A 199 0.78 -6.64 -5.76
N PHE A 200 1.72 -5.86 -6.31
CA PHE A 200 3.05 -5.68 -5.73
C PHE A 200 2.98 -4.60 -4.63
N GLY A 201 3.24 -4.99 -3.38
CA GLY A 201 3.16 -4.12 -2.20
C GLY A 201 4.47 -4.03 -1.42
N CYS A 202 4.38 -3.60 -0.16
CA CYS A 202 5.56 -3.35 0.67
C CYS A 202 6.36 -4.63 0.97
N VAL A 203 5.69 -5.66 1.51
CA VAL A 203 6.34 -6.89 2.01
C VAL A 203 6.25 -8.08 1.05
N GLY A 204 5.60 -7.92 -0.10
CA GLY A 204 5.37 -9.01 -1.03
C GLY A 204 4.46 -8.65 -2.20
N THR A 205 4.23 -9.65 -3.04
CA THR A 205 3.32 -9.61 -4.17
C THR A 205 2.19 -10.60 -3.93
N PHE A 206 0.95 -10.22 -4.23
CA PHE A 206 -0.25 -11.00 -3.90
C PHE A 206 -1.18 -11.14 -5.11
N SER A 207 -1.77 -12.31 -5.34
CA SER A 207 -2.85 -12.51 -6.32
C SER A 207 -4.21 -12.27 -5.68
N SER A 208 -5.05 -11.45 -6.30
CA SER A 208 -6.39 -11.15 -5.80
C SER A 208 -7.31 -12.37 -5.75
N ASN A 209 -7.06 -13.35 -6.63
CA ASN A 209 -7.89 -14.55 -6.77
C ASN A 209 -7.24 -15.82 -6.21
N GLY A 210 -6.02 -15.71 -5.65
CA GLY A 210 -5.25 -16.86 -5.18
C GLY A 210 -4.87 -17.84 -6.31
N PHE A 211 -4.81 -17.36 -7.56
CA PHE A 211 -4.40 -18.16 -8.71
C PHE A 211 -2.93 -17.89 -9.04
N GLY A 212 -2.22 -18.91 -9.50
CA GLY A 212 -0.78 -18.85 -9.74
C GLY A 212 0.04 -19.01 -8.46
N GLN A 213 1.29 -18.57 -8.52
CA GLN A 213 2.26 -18.66 -7.45
C GLN A 213 2.95 -17.30 -7.27
N GLU A 214 2.86 -16.79 -6.05
CA GLU A 214 3.63 -15.66 -5.58
C GLU A 214 5.02 -16.17 -5.20
N TYR A 215 6.07 -15.55 -5.74
CA TYR A 215 7.43 -15.91 -5.36
C TYR A 215 7.80 -15.09 -4.11
N GLY A 216 8.18 -15.81 -3.05
CA GLY A 216 8.13 -15.35 -1.66
C GLY A 216 8.70 -13.97 -1.40
N GLY A 217 7.92 -13.12 -0.71
CA GLY A 217 8.36 -11.84 -0.14
C GLY A 217 8.83 -10.78 -1.13
N ILE A 218 8.76 -11.02 -2.45
CA ILE A 218 9.17 -10.02 -3.44
C ILE A 218 8.16 -8.87 -3.42
N GLY A 219 8.54 -7.81 -2.71
CA GLY A 219 7.86 -6.54 -2.56
C GLY A 219 8.89 -5.44 -2.43
N HIS A 220 8.47 -4.22 -2.13
CA HIS A 220 9.39 -3.09 -1.96
C HIS A 220 10.60 -3.38 -1.05
N GLU A 221 10.40 -4.11 0.04
CA GLU A 221 11.45 -4.40 1.03
C GLU A 221 12.52 -5.38 0.57
N TYR A 222 12.22 -6.18 -0.45
CA TYR A 222 13.11 -7.22 -0.92
C TYR A 222 13.26 -7.15 -2.43
N MET A 223 14.00 -6.11 -2.85
CA MET A 223 14.34 -5.82 -4.24
C MET A 223 15.84 -5.97 -4.46
N SER A 224 16.22 -6.28 -5.70
CA SER A 224 17.61 -6.32 -6.14
C SER A 224 17.80 -5.52 -7.43
N SER A 225 19.06 -5.23 -7.76
CA SER A 225 19.45 -4.61 -9.03
C SER A 225 19.30 -5.52 -10.25
N SER A 226 18.77 -6.73 -10.06
CA SER A 226 18.46 -7.70 -11.11
C SER A 226 17.00 -8.14 -11.04
N TYR A 227 16.45 -8.58 -12.18
CA TYR A 227 15.09 -9.10 -12.23
C TYR A 227 14.91 -10.30 -11.31
N GLN A 228 14.00 -10.15 -10.36
CA GLN A 228 13.47 -11.22 -9.53
C GLN A 228 12.05 -11.53 -9.98
N THR A 229 11.71 -12.82 -10.09
CA THR A 229 10.33 -13.23 -10.33
C THR A 229 9.50 -12.89 -9.08
N ALA A 230 8.51 -12.03 -9.23
CA ALA A 230 7.56 -11.66 -8.19
C ALA A 230 6.31 -12.56 -8.24
N TYR A 231 5.89 -12.93 -9.45
CA TYR A 231 4.69 -13.73 -9.68
C TYR A 231 4.82 -14.62 -10.90
N TYR A 232 4.09 -15.73 -10.88
CA TYR A 232 4.03 -16.74 -11.92
C TYR A 232 2.62 -17.34 -12.01
N ALA A 233 2.11 -17.52 -13.21
CA ALA A 233 0.96 -18.35 -13.51
C ALA A 233 1.30 -19.25 -14.69
N GLN A 234 0.64 -20.40 -14.76
CA GLN A 234 0.84 -21.37 -15.84
C GLN A 234 -0.47 -21.93 -16.38
N GLY A 235 -0.43 -22.36 -17.63
CA GLY A 235 -1.55 -22.99 -18.33
C GLY A 235 -1.95 -24.35 -17.76
N GLY A 236 -3.07 -24.87 -18.23
CA GLY A 236 -3.63 -26.14 -17.79
C GLY A 236 -3.28 -27.32 -18.70
N GLY A 237 -3.31 -28.54 -18.16
CA GLY A 237 -3.21 -29.78 -18.95
C GLY A 237 -1.96 -29.83 -19.83
N VAL A 238 -2.16 -30.00 -21.15
CA VAL A 238 -1.08 -30.04 -22.14
C VAL A 238 -0.44 -28.67 -22.42
N TYR A 239 -1.07 -27.58 -21.96
CA TYR A 239 -0.58 -26.20 -22.09
C TYR A 239 0.11 -25.69 -20.83
N ASN A 240 0.44 -26.58 -19.88
CA ASN A 240 1.23 -26.22 -18.70
C ASN A 240 2.60 -25.56 -18.95
N PRO A 241 3.24 -25.64 -20.14
CA PRO A 241 4.45 -24.86 -20.40
C PRO A 241 4.18 -23.36 -20.60
N ASN A 242 2.94 -22.97 -20.91
CA ASN A 242 2.53 -21.59 -21.13
C ASN A 242 2.50 -20.84 -19.82
N GLN A 243 3.11 -19.65 -19.78
CA GLN A 243 3.43 -18.97 -18.54
C GLN A 243 3.19 -17.47 -18.64
N TYR A 244 2.55 -16.92 -17.61
CA TYR A 244 2.57 -15.48 -17.35
C TYR A 244 3.47 -15.20 -16.15
N ARG A 245 4.41 -14.26 -16.28
CA ARG A 245 5.36 -13.92 -15.22
C ARG A 245 5.44 -12.42 -15.01
N ILE A 246 5.58 -12.02 -13.75
CA ILE A 246 5.92 -10.64 -13.39
C ILE A 246 7.30 -10.67 -12.74
N TYR A 247 8.19 -9.85 -13.27
CA TYR A 247 9.49 -9.59 -12.70
C TYR A 247 9.56 -8.17 -12.17
N ALA A 248 10.30 -8.00 -11.08
CA ALA A 248 10.57 -6.70 -10.48
C ALA A 248 12.09 -6.54 -10.27
N MET A 249 12.60 -5.33 -10.47
CA MET A 249 13.97 -4.95 -10.13
C MET A 249 14.05 -3.48 -9.72
N GLU A 250 15.08 -3.16 -8.94
CA GLU A 250 15.41 -1.81 -8.53
C GLU A 250 16.50 -1.25 -9.45
N LEU A 251 16.16 -0.21 -10.21
CA LEU A 251 17.14 0.51 -11.03
C LEU A 251 17.94 1.53 -10.21
N SER A 252 17.29 2.11 -9.21
CA SER A 252 17.88 3.02 -8.22
C SER A 252 16.93 3.14 -7.03
N ASP A 253 17.34 3.83 -5.96
CA ASP A 253 16.53 4.02 -4.76
C ASP A 253 15.14 4.63 -5.03
N SER A 254 14.97 5.39 -6.12
CA SER A 254 13.70 6.02 -6.50
C SER A 254 13.08 5.48 -7.80
N VAL A 255 13.65 4.44 -8.43
CA VAL A 255 13.15 3.90 -9.69
C VAL A 255 13.05 2.38 -9.65
N LEU A 256 11.84 1.88 -9.90
CA LEU A 256 11.55 0.46 -10.07
C LEU A 256 11.34 0.16 -11.55
N GLN A 257 11.70 -1.05 -11.98
CA GLN A 257 11.35 -1.57 -13.29
C GLN A 257 10.62 -2.90 -13.15
N PHE A 258 9.54 -3.04 -13.93
CA PHE A 258 8.75 -4.24 -14.00
C PHE A 258 8.79 -4.82 -15.41
N LYS A 259 8.71 -6.15 -15.50
CA LYS A 259 8.53 -6.88 -16.77
C LYS A 259 7.40 -7.88 -16.60
N CYS A 260 6.34 -7.72 -17.40
CA CYS A 260 5.26 -8.67 -17.53
C CYS A 260 5.49 -9.49 -18.80
N GLU A 261 5.76 -10.77 -18.64
CA GLU A 261 6.11 -11.69 -19.72
C GLU A 261 4.97 -12.68 -19.96
N PHE A 262 4.53 -12.76 -21.21
CA PHE A 262 3.66 -13.80 -21.74
C PHE A 262 4.55 -14.76 -22.53
N ASN A 263 4.77 -15.97 -22.02
CA ASN A 263 5.68 -16.94 -22.61
C ASN A 263 4.90 -18.17 -23.09
N ASP A 264 4.82 -18.37 -24.41
CA ASP A 264 4.29 -19.55 -25.10
C ASP A 264 5.48 -20.35 -25.67
N PRO A 265 6.21 -21.13 -24.85
CA PRO A 265 7.34 -21.90 -25.33
C PRO A 265 6.85 -23.01 -26.27
N SER A 266 7.61 -23.26 -27.33
CA SER A 266 7.23 -24.27 -28.30
C SER A 266 7.11 -25.66 -27.67
N TYR A 267 5.90 -26.23 -27.72
CA TYR A 267 5.60 -27.55 -27.16
C TYR A 267 4.55 -28.25 -28.03
N GLY A 268 4.88 -29.45 -28.52
CA GLY A 268 4.06 -30.16 -29.52
C GLY A 268 4.63 -30.06 -30.94
N GLN A 269 4.17 -30.95 -31.83
CA GLN A 269 4.60 -31.02 -33.24
C GLN A 269 3.38 -31.31 -34.13
N PRO A 270 2.83 -30.33 -34.88
CA PRO A 270 3.17 -28.91 -34.88
C PRO A 270 2.65 -28.18 -33.63
N ASP A 271 3.33 -27.11 -33.24
CA ASP A 271 2.94 -26.22 -32.14
C ASP A 271 2.02 -25.10 -32.66
N GLU A 272 0.77 -25.03 -32.16
CA GLU A 272 -0.20 -24.02 -32.63
C GLU A 272 0.07 -22.61 -32.09
N SER A 273 -0.30 -21.56 -32.83
CA SER A 273 -0.22 -20.18 -32.33
C SER A 273 -1.36 -19.84 -31.38
N VAL A 274 -1.12 -18.87 -30.49
CA VAL A 274 -2.17 -18.16 -29.77
C VAL A 274 -2.83 -17.18 -30.74
N LEU A 275 -4.16 -17.19 -30.86
CA LEU A 275 -4.91 -16.43 -31.89
C LEU A 275 -5.70 -15.26 -31.30
N ALA A 276 -5.06 -14.45 -30.45
CA ALA A 276 -5.66 -13.26 -29.88
C ALA A 276 -4.59 -12.30 -29.38
N ASP A 277 -4.98 -11.04 -29.27
CA ASP A 277 -4.17 -10.02 -28.62
C ASP A 277 -4.25 -10.15 -27.09
N VAL A 278 -3.08 -10.02 -26.46
CA VAL A 278 -2.94 -9.93 -25.01
C VAL A 278 -2.80 -8.46 -24.59
N ARG A 279 -3.37 -8.13 -23.44
CA ARG A 279 -3.26 -6.81 -22.82
C ARG A 279 -2.69 -6.95 -21.42
N ASN A 280 -1.92 -5.95 -20.99
CA ASN A 280 -1.51 -5.81 -19.61
C ASN A 280 -1.70 -4.38 -19.15
N ASN A 281 -2.73 -4.17 -18.33
CA ASN A 281 -2.98 -2.88 -17.68
C ASN A 281 -2.33 -2.88 -16.30
N THR A 282 -1.69 -1.79 -15.95
CA THR A 282 -1.11 -1.60 -14.63
C THR A 282 -1.65 -0.34 -13.97
N PHE A 283 -1.72 -0.36 -12.64
CA PHE A 283 -2.35 0.70 -11.87
C PHE A 283 -1.49 1.08 -10.66
N PHE A 284 -1.45 2.37 -10.37
CA PHE A 284 -1.06 2.87 -9.07
C PHE A 284 -2.24 2.74 -8.11
N VAL A 285 -1.96 2.28 -6.90
CA VAL A 285 -2.88 2.36 -5.77
C VAL A 285 -2.15 3.09 -4.68
N ARG A 286 -2.63 4.27 -4.30
CA ARG A 286 -1.94 5.14 -3.35
C ARG A 286 -2.88 5.66 -2.28
N ALA A 287 -2.34 6.01 -1.12
CA ALA A 287 -3.06 6.77 -0.13
C ALA A 287 -3.39 8.17 -0.68
N ASN A 288 -4.68 8.52 -0.68
CA ASN A 288 -5.17 9.86 -1.01
C ASN A 288 -6.52 10.08 -0.29
N GLY A 289 -6.52 9.84 1.02
CA GLY A 289 -7.73 9.78 1.84
C GLY A 289 -8.10 11.10 2.47
N THR A 290 -9.39 11.27 2.75
CA THR A 290 -9.90 12.35 3.60
C THR A 290 -10.98 11.83 4.55
N ALA A 291 -11.16 12.53 5.67
CA ALA A 291 -12.20 12.24 6.66
C ALA A 291 -12.66 13.53 7.36
N GLN A 292 -13.88 13.52 7.91
CA GLN A 292 -14.36 14.59 8.78
C GLN A 292 -13.69 14.44 10.16
N ILE A 293 -12.84 15.41 10.51
CA ILE A 293 -12.14 15.47 11.80
C ILE A 293 -12.38 16.86 12.36
N ASP A 294 -12.87 16.94 13.61
CA ASP A 294 -13.18 18.21 14.28
C ASP A 294 -14.12 19.13 13.46
N GLY A 295 -15.09 18.54 12.76
CA GLY A 295 -16.04 19.27 11.91
C GLY A 295 -15.47 19.80 10.59
N THR A 296 -14.25 19.42 10.22
CA THR A 296 -13.59 19.84 8.98
C THR A 296 -13.16 18.63 8.15
N GLN A 297 -13.36 18.70 6.83
CA GLN A 297 -12.80 17.71 5.91
C GLN A 297 -11.27 17.83 5.92
N THR A 298 -10.59 16.80 6.43
CA THR A 298 -9.15 16.78 6.66
C THR A 298 -8.53 15.63 5.87
N VAL A 299 -7.36 15.86 5.28
CA VAL A 299 -6.55 14.80 4.66
C VAL A 299 -6.10 13.83 5.75
N THR A 300 -6.34 12.54 5.54
CA THR A 300 -5.87 11.48 6.45
C THR A 300 -4.42 11.14 6.14
N VAL A 301 -4.17 10.56 4.97
CA VAL A 301 -2.85 10.31 4.39
C VAL A 301 -2.94 10.54 2.89
N SER A 302 -1.97 11.25 2.32
CA SER A 302 -1.84 11.55 0.90
C SER A 302 -0.38 11.50 0.47
N VAL A 303 0.00 10.44 -0.23
CA VAL A 303 1.35 10.30 -0.80
C VAL A 303 1.40 10.76 -2.25
N PRO A 304 2.49 11.41 -2.72
CA PRO A 304 2.61 11.83 -4.12
C PRO A 304 2.45 10.67 -5.10
N GLN A 305 1.76 10.90 -6.22
CA GLN A 305 1.67 9.89 -7.27
C GLN A 305 3.03 9.73 -7.98
N PRO A 306 3.54 8.51 -8.14
CA PRO A 306 4.69 8.24 -9.01
C PRO A 306 4.37 8.50 -10.48
N THR A 307 5.41 8.59 -11.31
CA THR A 307 5.27 8.60 -12.77
C THR A 307 5.69 7.26 -13.36
N SER A 308 5.14 6.90 -14.51
CA SER A 308 5.51 5.71 -15.27
C SER A 308 6.10 6.07 -16.63
N SER A 309 6.93 5.19 -17.18
CA SER A 309 7.34 5.25 -18.58
C SER A 309 7.48 3.85 -19.14
N THR A 310 6.81 3.59 -20.26
CA THR A 310 7.00 2.37 -21.05
C THR A 310 8.44 2.32 -21.56
N VAL A 311 9.09 1.18 -21.37
CA VAL A 311 10.41 0.86 -21.93
C VAL A 311 10.24 -0.03 -23.16
N SER A 312 9.32 -1.00 -23.10
CA SER A 312 8.93 -1.86 -24.21
C SER A 312 7.44 -2.22 -24.07
N GLY A 313 6.69 -2.06 -25.16
CA GLY A 313 5.33 -2.61 -25.28
C GLY A 313 5.33 -4.11 -25.58
N LEU A 314 4.12 -4.71 -25.61
CA LEU A 314 3.87 -6.12 -25.93
C LEU A 314 4.18 -6.46 -27.41
#